data_AF-A0A3S0WH41-F1
#
_entry.id   AF-A0A3S0WH41-F1
#
_cell.length_a   1.000
_cell.length_b   1.000
_cell.length_c   1.000
_cell.angle_alpha   90.00
_cell.angle_beta   90.00
_cell.angle_gamma   90.00
#
_symmetry.space_group_name_H-M   'P 1'
#
loop_
_entity.id
_entity.type
_entity.pdbx_description
1 polymer ?
#
loop_
_entity_poly.entity_id
_entity_poly.type
_entity_poly.pdbx_seq_one_letter_code
_entity_poly.pdbx_strand_id
1 'polypeptide(L)'
;MIDYMQFDVMLFDEIIATVNLKPKNGGTPYVINYITGFNKQFSPNMEGHITLEELEAWLKWRVFPSSRVNADELLDALGLNAYNKWGIVRKTHGVMADDEIWLRFKGETLTHKDVCLRKELYYPEESSIQE
;
A
#
# COMPACT_ATOMS: atom_id res chain seq x y z
N MET A 1 -11.76 -15.06 -1.54
CA MET A 1 -11.02 -14.48 -2.68
C MET A 1 -10.63 -13.07 -2.29
N ILE A 2 -9.36 -12.69 -2.47
CA ILE A 2 -8.89 -11.34 -2.15
C ILE A 2 -9.44 -10.35 -3.19
N ASP A 3 -10.02 -9.26 -2.72
CA ASP A 3 -10.48 -8.17 -3.58
C ASP A 3 -9.43 -7.06 -3.57
N TYR A 4 -8.68 -6.96 -4.66
CA TYR A 4 -7.68 -5.91 -4.80
C TYR A 4 -8.29 -4.53 -5.06
N MET A 5 -9.56 -4.43 -5.45
CA MET A 5 -10.20 -3.14 -5.74
C MET A 5 -10.73 -2.45 -4.49
N GLN A 6 -10.72 -3.13 -3.34
CA GLN A 6 -11.09 -2.57 -2.04
C GLN A 6 -9.97 -2.85 -1.04
N PHE A 7 -9.47 -1.81 -0.38
CA PHE A 7 -8.38 -1.94 0.60
C PHE A 7 -8.44 -0.86 1.67
N ASP A 8 -7.83 -1.17 2.80
CA ASP A 8 -7.56 -0.23 3.88
C ASP A 8 -6.15 0.34 3.70
N VAL A 9 -5.99 1.65 3.91
CA VAL A 9 -4.70 2.27 4.16
C VAL A 9 -4.43 2.16 5.64
N MET A 10 -3.36 1.47 5.98
CA MET A 10 -2.98 1.14 7.34
C MET A 10 -1.82 2.04 7.79
N LEU A 11 -1.80 2.43 9.07
CA LEU A 11 -0.61 2.92 9.78
C LEU A 11 -0.35 1.95 10.93
N PHE A 12 0.77 1.21 10.88
CA PHE A 12 0.89 -0.01 11.68
C PHE A 12 -0.35 -0.91 11.48
N ASP A 13 -1.07 -1.26 12.54
CA ASP A 13 -2.28 -2.09 12.47
C ASP A 13 -3.58 -1.27 12.56
N GLU A 14 -3.48 0.06 12.51
CA GLU A 14 -4.63 0.97 12.56
C GLU A 14 -5.08 1.38 11.14
N ILE A 15 -6.39 1.36 10.91
CA ILE A 15 -6.97 1.83 9.64
C ILE A 15 -7.02 3.35 9.65
N ILE A 16 -6.33 4.00 8.72
CA ILE A 16 -6.31 5.46 8.58
C ILE A 16 -7.12 5.98 7.39
N ALA A 17 -7.39 5.11 6.40
CA ALA A 17 -8.34 5.39 5.33
C ALA A 17 -8.89 4.09 4.74
N THR A 18 -10.05 4.14 4.11
CA THR A 18 -10.58 3.07 3.25
C THR A 18 -10.70 3.55 1.82
N VAL A 19 -10.35 2.69 0.87
CA VAL A 19 -10.36 2.99 -0.55
C VAL A 19 -11.16 1.93 -1.31
N ASN A 20 -12.04 2.39 -2.18
CA ASN A 20 -12.78 1.53 -3.10
C ASN A 20 -12.62 2.05 -4.53
N LEU A 21 -11.83 1.35 -5.33
CA LEU A 21 -11.54 1.73 -6.72
C LEU A 21 -12.66 1.38 -7.69
N LYS A 22 -13.57 0.48 -7.31
CA LYS A 22 -14.70 0.06 -8.15
C LYS A 22 -15.94 -0.23 -7.28
N PRO A 23 -16.62 0.80 -6.77
CA PRO A 23 -17.82 0.61 -5.99
C PRO A 23 -18.90 -0.12 -6.80
N LYS A 24 -19.70 -0.96 -6.10
CA LYS A 24 -20.61 -1.96 -6.68
C LYS A 24 -21.59 -1.42 -7.75
N ASN A 25 -21.84 -0.12 -7.78
CA ASN A 25 -22.80 0.52 -8.69
C ASN A 25 -22.16 1.22 -9.90
N GLY A 26 -20.91 0.86 -10.25
CA GLY A 26 -20.20 1.50 -11.39
C GLY A 26 -19.76 2.94 -11.11
N GLY A 27 -19.62 3.29 -9.83
CA GLY A 27 -19.18 4.62 -9.42
C GLY A 27 -17.68 4.84 -9.60
N THR A 28 -17.27 6.09 -9.48
CA THR A 28 -15.87 6.52 -9.47
C THR A 28 -15.15 6.08 -8.19
N PRO A 29 -13.82 5.89 -8.23
CA PRO A 29 -13.02 5.58 -7.05
C PRO A 29 -13.37 6.49 -5.87
N TYR A 30 -13.50 5.91 -4.69
CA TYR A 30 -13.96 6.59 -3.49
C TYR A 30 -13.02 6.34 -2.32
N VAL A 31 -12.79 7.37 -1.52
CA VAL A 31 -11.91 7.33 -0.35
C VAL A 31 -12.64 7.91 0.84
N ILE A 32 -12.45 7.28 2.01
CA ILE A 32 -12.81 7.84 3.31
C ILE A 32 -11.54 7.83 4.16
N ASN A 33 -11.04 8.99 4.52
CA ASN A 33 -9.95 9.15 5.47
C ASN A 33 -10.51 9.30 6.90
N TYR A 34 -9.80 8.75 7.88
CA TYR A 34 -10.20 8.79 9.29
C TYR A 34 -9.31 9.67 10.16
N ILE A 35 -8.20 10.18 9.60
CA ILE A 35 -7.24 11.04 10.30
C ILE A 35 -7.08 12.38 9.57
N THR A 36 -6.74 13.43 10.32
CA THR A 36 -6.50 14.79 9.83
C THR A 36 -5.04 15.21 10.04
N GLY A 37 -4.55 16.17 9.24
CA GLY A 37 -3.22 16.77 9.44
C GLY A 37 -2.03 15.85 9.13
N PHE A 38 -2.27 14.74 8.45
CA PHE A 38 -1.24 13.76 8.12
C PHE A 38 -0.68 14.03 6.72
N ASN A 39 0.61 14.34 6.62
CA ASN A 39 1.24 14.74 5.35
C ASN A 39 1.20 13.66 4.25
N LYS A 40 0.95 12.39 4.61
CA LYS A 40 0.89 11.26 3.69
C LYS A 40 -0.54 10.71 3.51
N GLN A 41 -1.56 11.53 3.77
CA GLN A 41 -2.96 11.18 3.56
C GLN A 41 -3.23 10.78 2.10
N PHE A 42 -4.12 9.81 1.89
CA PHE A 42 -4.39 9.26 0.56
C PHE A 42 -5.09 10.27 -0.36
N SER A 43 -5.95 11.12 0.20
CA SER A 43 -6.63 12.21 -0.49
C SER A 43 -6.62 13.46 0.39
N PRO A 44 -6.52 14.67 -0.18
CA PRO A 44 -6.63 15.92 0.58
C PRO A 44 -8.01 16.13 1.22
N ASN A 45 -9.06 15.49 0.68
CA ASN A 45 -10.39 15.55 1.23
C ASN A 45 -10.64 14.40 2.21
N MET A 46 -11.37 14.65 3.29
CA MET A 46 -11.67 13.62 4.28
C MET A 46 -12.54 12.49 3.72
N GLU A 47 -13.41 12.78 2.77
CA GLU A 47 -14.28 11.78 2.14
C GLU A 47 -14.68 12.26 0.76
N GLY A 48 -14.70 11.36 -0.22
CA GLY A 48 -15.20 11.68 -1.55
C GLY A 48 -14.63 10.84 -2.67
N HIS A 49 -15.04 11.22 -3.88
CA HIS A 49 -14.50 10.64 -5.10
C HIS A 49 -13.11 11.18 -5.37
N ILE A 50 -12.22 10.30 -5.83
CA ILE A 50 -10.90 10.68 -6.31
C ILE A 50 -10.78 10.45 -7.81
N THR A 51 -9.94 11.26 -8.44
CA THR A 51 -9.57 11.11 -9.84
C THR A 51 -8.57 9.98 -10.02
N LEU A 52 -8.46 9.51 -11.27
CA LEU A 52 -7.41 8.57 -11.64
C LEU A 52 -6.01 9.18 -11.44
N GLU A 53 -5.86 10.48 -11.66
CA GLU A 53 -4.59 11.20 -11.49
C GLU A 53 -4.14 11.22 -10.02
N GLU A 54 -5.04 11.50 -9.08
CA GLU A 54 -4.76 11.43 -7.64
C GLU A 54 -4.34 10.02 -7.22
N LEU A 55 -5.04 9.00 -7.72
CA LEU A 55 -4.67 7.60 -7.49
C LEU A 55 -3.28 7.28 -8.05
N GLU A 56 -3.01 7.65 -9.30
CA GLU A 56 -1.72 7.41 -9.95
C GLU A 56 -0.55 8.14 -9.26
N ALA A 57 -0.81 9.36 -8.78
CA ALA A 57 0.14 10.13 -8.00
C ALA A 57 0.47 9.40 -6.70
N TRP A 58 -0.54 8.92 -5.96
CA TRP A 58 -0.33 8.15 -4.74
C TRP A 58 0.43 6.84 -5.01
N LEU A 59 0.04 6.07 -6.02
CA LEU A 59 0.73 4.83 -6.40
C LEU A 59 2.19 5.06 -6.77
N LYS A 60 2.52 6.19 -7.40
CA LYS A 60 3.89 6.55 -7.74
C LYS A 60 4.78 6.68 -6.50
N TRP A 61 4.25 7.14 -5.36
CA TRP A 61 5.00 7.23 -4.11
C TRP A 61 5.25 5.87 -3.45
N ARG A 62 4.45 4.85 -3.80
CA ARG A 62 4.47 3.53 -3.17
C ARG A 62 5.18 2.45 -3.99
N VAL A 63 5.90 2.87 -5.03
CA VAL A 63 6.67 1.98 -5.90
C VAL A 63 8.05 2.58 -6.16
N PHE A 64 9.03 1.72 -6.42
CA PHE A 64 10.35 2.17 -6.86
C PHE A 64 10.25 2.84 -8.25
N PRO A 65 11.08 3.86 -8.57
CA PRO A 65 11.05 4.50 -9.89
C PRO A 65 11.36 3.51 -11.02
N SER A 66 10.67 3.64 -12.16
CA SER A 66 10.95 2.83 -13.35
C SER A 66 12.34 3.08 -13.95
N SER A 67 12.98 4.21 -13.63
CA SER A 67 14.34 4.56 -14.05
C SER A 67 15.42 4.04 -13.11
N ARG A 68 15.06 3.30 -12.05
CA ARG A 68 16.03 2.75 -11.10
C ARG A 68 16.94 1.75 -11.80
N VAL A 69 18.26 1.82 -11.54
CA VAL A 69 19.28 0.99 -12.19
C VAL A 69 18.98 -0.51 -12.09
N ASN A 70 18.48 -0.97 -10.94
CA ASN A 70 18.12 -2.37 -10.73
C ASN A 70 16.60 -2.63 -10.80
N ALA A 71 15.85 -1.85 -11.57
CA ALA A 71 14.39 -2.01 -11.70
C ALA A 71 13.99 -3.40 -12.18
N ASP A 72 14.70 -3.96 -13.17
CA ASP A 72 14.38 -5.28 -13.73
C ASP A 72 14.60 -6.42 -12.73
N GLU A 73 15.68 -6.35 -11.93
CA GLU A 73 15.94 -7.31 -10.84
C GLU A 73 14.84 -7.26 -9.77
N LEU A 74 14.37 -6.05 -9.43
CA LEU A 74 13.27 -5.87 -8.48
C LEU A 74 11.96 -6.43 -9.04
N LEU A 75 11.69 -6.24 -10.34
CA LEU A 75 10.50 -6.80 -10.98
C LEU A 75 10.56 -8.33 -11.00
N ASP A 76 11.70 -8.92 -11.32
CA ASP A 76 11.90 -10.38 -11.32
C ASP A 76 11.71 -10.97 -9.92
N ALA A 77 12.27 -10.33 -8.88
CA ALA A 77 12.06 -10.72 -7.48
C ALA A 77 10.59 -10.67 -7.05
N LEU A 78 9.78 -9.79 -7.66
CA LEU A 78 8.33 -9.71 -7.44
C LEU A 78 7.52 -10.66 -8.34
N GLY A 79 8.17 -11.33 -9.29
CA GLY A 79 7.56 -12.17 -10.32
C GLY A 79 6.73 -11.37 -11.33
N LEU A 80 7.22 -10.19 -11.73
CA LEU A 80 6.58 -9.29 -12.66
C LEU A 80 7.42 -9.14 -13.94
N ASN A 81 6.79 -9.28 -15.10
CA ASN A 81 7.49 -9.21 -16.39
C ASN A 81 7.48 -7.80 -17.01
N ALA A 82 6.80 -6.86 -16.38
CA ALA A 82 6.65 -5.51 -16.84
C ALA A 82 6.42 -4.57 -15.66
N TYR A 83 6.88 -3.33 -15.81
CA TYR A 83 6.65 -2.29 -14.81
C TYR A 83 5.17 -1.90 -14.77
N ASN A 84 4.47 -2.40 -13.75
CA ASN A 84 3.06 -2.07 -13.48
C ASN A 84 2.93 -1.63 -12.03
N LYS A 85 2.66 -0.34 -11.79
CA LYS A 85 2.60 0.23 -10.43
C LYS A 85 1.62 -0.53 -9.53
N TRP A 86 0.45 -0.86 -10.05
CA TRP A 86 -0.57 -1.59 -9.29
C TRP A 86 -0.17 -3.04 -9.00
N GLY A 87 0.46 -3.70 -9.97
CA GLY A 87 1.04 -5.03 -9.81
C GLY A 87 2.12 -5.05 -8.73
N ILE A 88 3.00 -4.04 -8.70
CA ILE A 88 4.02 -3.87 -7.66
C ILE A 88 3.36 -3.69 -6.30
N VAL A 89 2.42 -2.73 -6.17
CA VAL A 89 1.71 -2.47 -4.90
C VAL A 89 0.97 -3.70 -4.37
N ARG A 90 0.40 -4.52 -5.25
CA ARG A 90 -0.23 -5.80 -4.84
C ARG A 90 0.75 -6.83 -4.28
N LYS A 91 2.03 -6.75 -4.67
CA LYS A 91 3.08 -7.68 -4.22
C LYS A 91 3.78 -7.18 -2.96
N THR A 92 3.90 -5.86 -2.81
CA THR A 92 4.64 -5.22 -1.72
C THR A 92 3.74 -4.60 -0.65
N HIS A 93 2.43 -4.60 -0.84
CA HIS A 93 1.46 -3.87 -0.02
C HIS A 93 1.76 -2.37 0.08
N GLY A 94 2.57 -1.83 -0.86
CA GLY A 94 2.97 -0.43 -0.87
C GLY A 94 3.87 -0.01 0.30
N VAL A 95 4.51 -0.95 1.00
CA VAL A 95 5.40 -0.66 2.13
C VAL A 95 6.60 0.18 1.69
N MET A 96 7.01 1.09 2.55
CA MET A 96 8.18 1.94 2.34
C MET A 96 9.14 1.85 3.52
N ALA A 97 10.40 2.22 3.30
CA ALA A 97 11.41 2.20 4.37
C ALA A 97 11.35 3.44 5.28
N ASP A 98 10.65 4.49 4.85
CA ASP A 98 10.59 5.81 5.49
C ASP A 98 9.27 6.07 6.24
N ASP A 99 8.29 5.17 6.16
CA ASP A 99 7.06 5.19 6.95
C ASP A 99 6.50 3.79 7.20
N GLU A 100 5.51 3.72 8.09
CA GLU A 100 4.82 2.49 8.49
C GLU A 100 3.44 2.38 7.84
N ILE A 101 3.27 3.03 6.68
CA ILE A 101 2.02 3.00 5.93
C ILE A 101 2.07 1.85 4.94
N TRP A 102 0.96 1.10 4.86
CA TRP A 102 0.81 0.00 3.93
C TRP A 102 -0.66 -0.20 3.56
N LEU A 103 -0.92 -1.06 2.58
CA LEU A 103 -2.27 -1.38 2.13
C LEU A 103 -2.65 -2.77 2.56
N ARG A 104 -3.79 -2.93 3.22
CA ARG A 104 -4.40 -4.24 3.47
C ARG A 104 -5.55 -4.46 2.51
N PHE A 105 -5.43 -5.41 1.60
CA PHE A 105 -6.49 -5.72 0.64
C PHE A 105 -7.63 -6.46 1.33
N LYS A 106 -8.85 -6.21 0.84
CA LYS A 106 -10.03 -6.82 1.44
C LYS A 106 -9.97 -8.35 1.36
N GLY A 107 -10.16 -8.98 2.51
CA GLY A 107 -10.07 -10.43 2.69
C GLY A 107 -8.72 -10.90 3.19
N GLU A 108 -7.73 -10.01 3.31
CA GLU A 108 -6.47 -10.31 4.00
C GLU A 108 -6.61 -10.15 5.52
N THR A 109 -5.81 -10.90 6.26
CA THR A 109 -5.67 -10.81 7.72
C THR A 109 -4.25 -10.44 8.13
N LEU A 110 -3.47 -9.91 7.19
CA LEU A 110 -2.10 -9.47 7.44
C LEU A 110 -2.08 -8.33 8.46
N THR A 111 -0.94 -8.21 9.12
CA THR A 111 -0.59 -7.15 10.06
C THR A 111 0.68 -6.45 9.59
N HIS A 112 1.01 -5.29 10.17
CA HIS A 112 2.24 -4.57 9.87
C HIS A 112 3.48 -5.47 10.02
N LYS A 113 3.48 -6.36 11.00
CA LYS A 113 4.53 -7.35 11.24
C LYS A 113 4.80 -8.27 10.06
N ASP A 114 3.76 -8.60 9.29
CA ASP A 114 3.89 -9.52 8.16
C ASP A 114 4.58 -8.85 6.97
N VAL A 115 4.38 -7.54 6.80
CA VAL A 115 4.76 -6.79 5.60
C VAL A 115 5.92 -5.81 5.79
N CYS A 116 6.26 -5.42 7.02
CA CYS A 116 7.26 -4.38 7.25
C CYS A 116 8.67 -4.80 6.80
N LEU A 117 9.43 -3.82 6.29
CA LEU A 117 10.78 -4.05 5.75
C LEU A 117 11.86 -4.20 6.83
N ARG A 118 11.60 -3.73 8.06
CA ARG A 118 12.58 -3.65 9.16
C ARG A 118 12.05 -4.36 10.40
N LYS A 119 11.83 -5.67 10.31
CA LYS A 119 11.21 -6.46 11.39
C LYS A 119 11.99 -6.35 12.69
N GLU A 120 13.31 -6.33 12.59
CA GLU A 120 14.25 -6.26 13.72
C GLU A 120 14.10 -4.96 14.52
N LEU A 121 13.67 -3.87 13.87
CA LEU A 121 13.47 -2.58 14.52
C LEU A 121 12.19 -2.54 15.37
N TYR A 122 11.09 -3.10 14.86
CA TYR A 122 9.77 -3.00 15.50
C TYR A 122 9.41 -4.25 16.32
N TYR A 123 10.01 -5.40 16.00
CA TYR A 123 9.75 -6.71 16.60
C TYR A 123 11.06 -7.42 16.96
N PRO A 124 11.95 -6.81 17.77
CA PRO A 124 13.30 -7.30 18.02
C PRO A 124 13.34 -8.69 18.68
N GLU A 125 12.39 -9.00 19.57
CA GLU A 125 12.34 -10.26 20.32
C GLU A 125 12.23 -11.50 19.44
N GLU A 126 11.71 -11.36 18.21
CA GLU A 126 11.57 -12.46 17.27
C GLU A 126 12.75 -12.61 16.32
N SER A 127 13.57 -11.55 16.17
CA SER A 127 14.83 -11.63 15.43
C SER A 127 15.89 -12.48 16.15
N SER A 128 15.73 -12.65 17.47
CA SER A 128 16.52 -13.52 18.34
C SER A 128 16.11 -14.99 18.31
N ILE A 129 15.03 -15.35 17.60
CA ILE A 129 14.59 -16.75 17.42
C ILE A 129 14.99 -17.21 16.02
N GLN A 130 16.28 -17.17 15.73
CA GLN A 130 16.90 -17.91 14.63
C GLN A 130 18.14 -18.62 15.20
N GLU A 131 17.90 -19.74 15.89
CA GLU A 131 18.88 -20.80 16.15
C GLU A 131 18.58 -22.01 15.27
#